data_AF-A0A3M2FFZ7-F1
#
_entry.id   AF-A0A3M2FFZ7-F1
#
_cell.length_a   1.000
_cell.length_b   1.000
_cell.length_c   1.000
_cell.angle_alpha   90.00
_cell.angle_beta   90.00
_cell.angle_gamma   90.00
#
_symmetry.space_group_name_H-M   'P 1'
#
loop_
_entity.id
_entity.type
_entity.pdbx_description
1 polymer ?
#
loop_
_entity_poly.entity_id
_entity_poly.type
_entity_poly.pdbx_seq_one_letter_code
_entity_poly.pdbx_strand_id
1 'polypeptide(L)'
;RAADDAALLASRPWQPEPAPYRRATGSEVPFYRPFSAAEEARAGTGTWELLLQQARGRYLQLRLTLQGDGRSTPRLYALRLYYNRFSYLDAYLPAVYRQDPTSASFLDRFLANVEGTFTEIEGKIAAFHLLLDTRTLDGDYLDWLAGWLGVTLDPAFDEARRRLFLDHAVALFGQRGTPQGLARALRLVLDPCPDASLFDPGAVDADVGLRAPTARVIRHGVRIIEHYLQRRLSPEALGDPTAGGAPALTAPGTPWTPQQGIEPLHQRFRAFLRDEAGIPPAEAAALSLTPRLPADPALHDPWRRFIARLGIPYAEVTPADADLYRAFLRRRYGQISRLHDAYPVGHAPADFDDIALPSDTFPPDGAPLVDWVRFASLVVPMHRRAHRFTVLIPVEPRQPAEVQQQRLALAERIINLEKPAHTQFEVRPYRVLFRVGTARLGFDTVLDLGSRYAARPLGQAALAEATLAAEPPWTLPDRLVTGRDRPGTAPG
;
A
#
# COMPACT_ATOMS: atom_id res chain seq x y z
N ARG A 1 17.46 -30.61 51.21
CA ARG A 1 16.72 -31.57 52.08
C ARG A 1 15.36 -31.85 51.46
N ALA A 2 14.85 -33.06 51.55
CA ALA A 2 13.57 -33.46 50.94
C ALA A 2 12.74 -34.34 51.89
N ALA A 3 11.42 -34.33 51.74
CA ALA A 3 10.48 -35.12 52.53
C ALA A 3 9.14 -35.30 51.78
N ASP A 4 8.39 -36.36 52.11
CA ASP A 4 7.03 -36.55 51.59
C ASP A 4 5.98 -35.66 52.27
N ASP A 5 6.23 -35.28 53.52
CA ASP A 5 5.40 -34.37 54.30
C ASP A 5 6.11 -33.02 54.51
N ALA A 6 5.40 -31.93 54.21
CA ALA A 6 5.88 -30.57 54.41
C ALA A 6 6.25 -30.27 55.86
N ALA A 7 5.50 -30.81 56.84
CA ALA A 7 5.76 -30.59 58.26
C ALA A 7 7.11 -31.17 58.71
N LEU A 8 7.54 -32.27 58.09
CA LEU A 8 8.82 -32.93 58.37
C LEU A 8 10.00 -32.29 57.63
N LEU A 9 9.75 -31.43 56.63
CA LEU A 9 10.82 -30.82 55.84
C LEU A 9 11.77 -30.01 56.72
N ALA A 10 11.24 -29.32 57.73
CA ALA A 10 12.02 -28.48 58.65
C ALA A 10 12.95 -29.26 59.59
N SER A 11 12.61 -30.51 59.92
CA SER A 11 13.38 -31.37 60.82
C SER A 11 14.41 -32.24 60.08
N ARG A 12 14.29 -32.38 58.75
CA ARG A 12 15.26 -33.15 57.95
C ARG A 12 16.63 -32.46 57.90
N PRO A 13 17.74 -33.21 58.04
CA PRO A 13 19.08 -32.67 57.91
C PRO A 13 19.35 -32.20 56.48
N TRP A 14 20.24 -31.21 56.35
CA TRP A 14 20.76 -30.81 55.05
C TRP A 14 21.68 -31.90 54.52
N GLN A 15 21.32 -32.46 53.36
CA GLN A 15 22.15 -33.43 52.66
C GLN A 15 22.91 -32.69 51.54
N PRO A 16 24.24 -32.82 51.48
CA PRO A 16 25.02 -32.25 50.40
C PRO A 16 24.74 -33.01 49.10
N GLU A 17 24.60 -32.26 48.01
CA GLU A 17 24.50 -32.77 46.65
C GLU A 17 25.83 -32.52 45.92
N PRO A 18 26.11 -33.22 44.80
CA PRO A 18 27.31 -32.99 44.02
C PRO A 18 27.47 -31.53 43.59
N ALA A 19 28.73 -31.11 43.39
CA ALA A 19 29.01 -29.78 42.85
C ALA A 19 28.39 -29.65 41.44
N PRO A 20 27.67 -28.55 41.14
CA PRO A 20 27.16 -28.33 39.80
C PRO A 20 28.31 -28.15 38.81
N TYR A 21 28.10 -28.64 37.59
CA TYR A 21 29.01 -28.41 36.49
C TYR A 21 28.41 -27.38 35.53
N ARG A 22 29.29 -26.66 34.83
CA ARG A 22 28.88 -25.68 33.82
C ARG A 22 28.55 -26.42 32.52
N ARG A 23 27.37 -26.18 31.97
CA ARG A 23 26.95 -26.74 30.69
C ARG A 23 27.86 -26.22 29.57
N ALA A 24 28.41 -27.13 28.78
CA ALA A 24 29.22 -26.75 27.61
C ALA A 24 28.36 -26.21 26.46
N THR A 25 27.08 -26.58 26.42
CA THR A 25 26.13 -26.27 25.35
C THR A 25 25.34 -24.97 25.57
N GLY A 26 25.61 -24.25 26.67
CA GLY A 26 24.93 -23.00 27.02
C GLY A 26 23.61 -23.23 27.76
N SER A 27 22.56 -22.49 27.39
CA SER A 27 21.27 -22.53 28.07
C SER A 27 20.55 -23.88 27.91
N GLU A 28 19.82 -24.24 28.96
CA GLU A 28 18.91 -25.38 29.01
C GLU A 28 17.66 -25.16 28.15
N VAL A 29 17.36 -23.91 27.79
CA VAL A 29 16.29 -23.57 26.86
C VAL A 29 16.85 -23.60 25.43
N PRO A 30 16.28 -24.41 24.52
CA PRO A 30 16.75 -24.48 23.14
C PRO A 30 16.80 -23.12 22.46
N PHE A 31 17.91 -22.83 21.78
CA PHE A 31 18.15 -21.62 20.99
C PHE A 31 18.10 -20.29 21.75
N TYR A 32 17.96 -20.32 23.08
CA TYR A 32 17.94 -19.13 23.91
C TYR A 32 19.36 -18.74 24.34
N ARG A 33 19.69 -17.45 24.20
CA ARG A 33 20.94 -16.86 24.68
C ARG A 33 20.66 -15.93 25.87
N PRO A 34 20.84 -16.41 27.12
CA PRO A 34 20.55 -15.62 28.32
C PRO A 34 21.58 -14.52 28.61
N PHE A 35 22.77 -14.63 28.02
CA PHE A 35 23.90 -13.75 28.31
C PHE A 35 24.38 -13.08 27.02
N SER A 36 24.76 -11.81 27.11
CA SER A 36 25.50 -11.15 26.04
C SER A 36 26.92 -11.71 25.91
N ALA A 37 27.55 -11.54 24.75
CA ALA A 37 28.94 -11.97 24.53
C ALA A 37 29.91 -11.40 25.58
N ALA A 38 29.68 -10.17 26.05
CA ALA A 38 30.48 -9.54 27.10
C ALA A 38 30.27 -10.19 28.49
N GLU A 39 29.08 -10.71 28.76
CA GLU A 39 28.77 -11.41 30.01
C GLU A 39 29.30 -12.84 30.00
N GLU A 40 29.21 -13.54 28.86
CA GLU A 40 29.76 -14.90 28.69
C GLU A 40 31.28 -14.95 28.84
N ALA A 41 31.98 -13.86 28.48
CA ALA A 41 33.42 -13.73 28.65
C ALA A 41 33.86 -13.66 30.13
N ARG A 42 32.94 -13.37 31.06
CA ARG A 42 33.26 -13.31 32.50
C ARG A 42 33.37 -14.72 33.08
N ALA A 43 34.43 -14.94 33.85
CA ALA A 43 34.64 -16.22 34.53
C ALA A 43 33.46 -16.54 35.47
N GLY A 44 32.91 -17.75 35.36
CA GLY A 44 31.78 -18.20 36.18
C GLY A 44 30.39 -17.92 35.60
N THR A 45 30.26 -17.11 34.54
CA THR A 45 28.96 -16.91 33.86
C THR A 45 28.57 -18.17 33.08
N GLY A 46 27.33 -18.62 33.22
CA GLY A 46 26.78 -19.69 32.40
C GLY A 46 25.62 -20.40 33.08
N THR A 47 25.08 -21.39 32.39
CA THR A 47 24.09 -22.30 32.97
C THR A 47 24.83 -23.43 33.68
N TRP A 48 24.48 -23.65 34.94
CA TRP A 48 25.05 -24.68 35.80
C TRP A 48 23.99 -25.72 36.08
N GLU A 49 24.33 -27.00 35.95
CA GLU A 49 23.40 -28.11 36.16
C GLU A 49 23.99 -29.19 37.06
N LEU A 50 23.10 -29.93 37.72
CA LEU A 50 23.44 -31.11 38.49
C LEU A 50 22.24 -32.06 38.56
N LEU A 51 22.53 -33.36 38.66
CA LEU A 51 21.55 -34.36 39.00
C LEU A 51 21.49 -34.49 40.52
N LEU A 52 20.33 -34.21 41.11
CA LEU A 52 20.08 -34.47 42.53
C LEU A 52 20.07 -35.98 42.78
N GLN A 53 20.95 -36.46 43.65
CA GLN A 53 21.14 -37.88 43.93
C GLN A 53 20.46 -38.33 45.22
N GLN A 54 20.30 -37.43 46.19
CA GLN A 54 19.81 -37.75 47.53
C GLN A 54 18.40 -37.21 47.80
N ALA A 55 17.96 -36.21 47.03
CA ALA A 55 16.63 -35.63 47.13
C ALA A 55 15.52 -36.66 46.82
N ARG A 56 14.83 -37.15 47.85
CA ARG A 56 13.67 -38.03 47.74
C ARG A 56 12.46 -37.46 48.49
N GLY A 57 11.34 -37.40 47.79
CA GLY A 57 10.02 -37.07 48.34
C GLY A 57 9.31 -35.92 47.63
N ARG A 58 8.08 -35.64 48.03
CA ARG A 58 7.20 -34.64 47.39
C ARG A 58 7.66 -33.18 47.58
N TYR A 59 8.27 -32.86 48.72
CA TYR A 59 8.69 -31.50 49.06
C TYR A 59 10.22 -31.42 49.09
N LEU A 60 10.75 -30.34 48.54
CA LEU A 60 12.18 -30.07 48.44
C LEU A 60 12.48 -28.66 48.95
N GLN A 61 13.53 -28.56 49.77
CA GLN A 61 14.14 -27.28 50.11
C GLN A 61 15.61 -27.29 49.72
N LEU A 62 16.00 -26.25 48.97
CA LEU A 62 17.35 -26.02 48.50
C LEU A 62 18.02 -24.92 49.30
N ARG A 63 19.33 -25.07 49.52
CA ARG A 63 20.19 -24.04 50.08
C ARG A 63 21.40 -23.91 49.18
N LEU A 64 21.59 -22.72 48.64
CA LEU A 64 22.68 -22.40 47.72
C LEU A 64 23.69 -21.52 48.44
N THR A 65 24.97 -21.80 48.24
CA THR A 65 26.07 -20.96 48.71
C THR A 65 26.68 -20.28 47.50
N LEU A 66 26.54 -18.96 47.42
CA LEU A 66 27.11 -18.15 46.36
C LEU A 66 28.38 -17.46 46.88
N GLN A 67 29.52 -17.68 46.23
CA GLN A 67 30.80 -17.09 46.61
C GLN A 67 31.30 -16.17 45.50
N GLY A 68 31.71 -14.95 45.87
CA GLY A 68 32.36 -13.99 44.98
C GLY A 68 33.85 -13.88 45.27
N ASP A 69 34.58 -13.26 44.34
CA ASP A 69 36.03 -13.01 44.43
C ASP A 69 36.37 -11.62 45.03
N GLY A 70 35.37 -10.91 45.54
CA GLY A 70 35.48 -9.55 46.08
C GLY A 70 35.46 -8.44 45.01
N ARG A 71 35.60 -8.76 43.73
CA ARG A 71 35.46 -7.82 42.60
C ARG A 71 34.13 -7.99 41.88
N SER A 72 33.59 -9.22 41.91
CA SER A 72 32.34 -9.62 41.30
C SER A 72 31.42 -10.23 42.36
N THR A 73 30.20 -9.70 42.46
CA THR A 73 29.15 -10.29 43.30
C THR A 73 28.42 -11.38 42.51
N PRO A 74 28.29 -12.61 43.02
CA PRO A 74 27.58 -13.68 42.33
C PRO A 74 26.10 -13.32 42.19
N ARG A 75 25.52 -13.59 41.01
CA ARG A 75 24.11 -13.33 40.71
C ARG A 75 23.44 -14.60 40.20
N LEU A 76 22.25 -14.90 40.72
CA LEU A 76 21.39 -15.97 40.23
C LEU A 76 20.27 -15.33 39.41
N TYR A 77 20.25 -15.60 38.10
CA TYR A 77 19.24 -15.04 37.19
C TYR A 77 17.94 -15.85 37.24
N ALA A 78 18.08 -17.18 37.13
CA ALA A 78 16.98 -18.12 37.19
C ALA A 78 17.45 -19.42 37.84
N LEU A 79 16.51 -20.15 38.44
CA LEU A 79 16.71 -21.50 38.91
C LEU A 79 15.52 -22.35 38.47
N ARG A 80 15.82 -23.45 37.78
CA ARG A 80 14.83 -24.41 37.33
C ARG A 80 15.10 -25.75 37.97
N LEU A 81 14.06 -26.34 38.54
CA LEU A 81 14.06 -27.71 39.03
C LEU A 81 13.11 -28.53 38.15
N TYR A 82 13.58 -29.67 37.65
CA TYR A 82 12.77 -30.56 36.83
C TYR A 82 12.46 -31.86 37.58
N TYR A 83 11.17 -32.15 37.72
CA TYR A 83 10.63 -33.37 38.31
C TYR A 83 9.28 -33.65 37.64
N ASN A 84 8.92 -34.87 37.27
CA ASN A 84 9.67 -36.12 37.41
C ASN A 84 10.70 -36.29 36.28
N ARG A 85 11.93 -36.72 36.60
CA ARG A 85 12.93 -37.04 35.56
C ARG A 85 12.44 -38.28 34.81
N PHE A 86 12.62 -38.31 33.50
CA PHE A 86 12.52 -39.56 32.76
C PHE A 86 13.69 -40.46 33.18
N SER A 87 13.52 -41.78 33.28
CA SER A 87 14.65 -42.69 33.57
C SER A 87 14.63 -43.83 32.58
N TYR A 88 15.74 -44.01 31.87
CA TYR A 88 15.92 -45.15 30.96
C TYR A 88 15.93 -46.48 31.71
N LEU A 89 16.44 -46.50 32.94
CA LEU A 89 16.40 -47.68 33.79
C LEU A 89 14.96 -48.10 34.06
N ASP A 90 14.06 -47.15 34.33
CA ASP A 90 12.66 -47.44 34.64
C ASP A 90 11.80 -47.73 33.41
N ALA A 91 11.96 -46.94 32.34
CA ALA A 91 11.12 -47.01 31.15
C ALA A 91 11.51 -48.13 30.17
N TYR A 92 12.81 -48.41 30.02
CA TYR A 92 13.30 -49.28 28.93
C TYR A 92 13.99 -50.56 29.39
N LEU A 93 14.65 -50.55 30.55
CA LEU A 93 15.38 -51.72 31.02
C LEU A 93 14.48 -52.70 31.80
N PRO A 94 14.70 -54.02 31.65
CA PRO A 94 13.98 -55.03 32.42
C PRO A 94 14.18 -54.88 33.93
N ALA A 95 13.15 -55.26 34.70
CA ALA A 95 13.14 -55.11 36.17
C ALA A 95 14.29 -55.83 36.90
N VAL A 96 14.95 -56.81 36.27
CA VAL A 96 16.12 -57.51 36.84
C VAL A 96 17.26 -56.55 37.21
N TYR A 97 17.45 -55.48 36.43
CA TYR A 97 18.47 -54.45 36.69
C TYR A 97 18.14 -53.55 37.90
N ARG A 98 16.95 -53.68 38.47
CA ARG A 98 16.48 -52.91 39.65
C ARG A 98 16.39 -53.74 40.93
N GLN A 99 16.76 -55.03 40.89
CA GLN A 99 16.64 -55.93 42.05
C GLN A 99 17.55 -55.54 43.21
N ASP A 100 18.80 -55.20 42.92
CA ASP A 100 19.74 -54.67 43.93
C ASP A 100 19.67 -53.13 43.95
N PRO A 101 19.23 -52.50 45.05
CA PRO A 101 19.10 -51.05 45.15
C PRO A 101 20.42 -50.30 44.93
N THR A 102 21.56 -50.90 45.31
CA THR A 102 22.88 -50.28 45.17
C THR A 102 23.28 -50.18 43.70
N SER A 103 23.21 -51.31 42.99
CA SER A 103 23.51 -51.40 41.56
C SER A 103 22.52 -50.58 40.73
N ALA A 104 21.23 -50.59 41.09
CA ALA A 104 20.20 -49.80 40.42
C ALA A 104 20.48 -48.29 40.51
N SER A 105 20.85 -47.81 41.70
CA SER A 105 21.20 -46.39 41.93
C SER A 105 22.42 -45.97 41.10
N PHE A 106 23.45 -46.82 41.03
CA PHE A 106 24.61 -46.57 40.17
C PHE A 106 24.23 -46.56 38.69
N LEU A 107 23.48 -47.55 38.23
CA LEU A 107 23.11 -47.70 36.82
C LEU A 107 22.21 -46.55 36.35
N ASP A 108 21.23 -46.12 37.14
CA ASP A 108 20.40 -44.96 36.80
C ASP A 108 21.24 -43.69 36.61
N ARG A 109 22.19 -43.44 37.53
CA ARG A 109 23.12 -42.30 37.42
C ARG A 109 24.08 -42.43 36.24
N PHE A 110 24.52 -43.65 35.91
CA PHE A 110 25.39 -43.90 34.76
C PHE A 110 24.65 -43.60 33.45
N LEU A 111 23.42 -44.09 33.31
CA LEU A 111 22.55 -43.85 32.16
C LEU A 111 22.12 -42.39 32.02
N ALA A 112 21.97 -41.66 33.14
CA ALA A 112 21.60 -40.25 33.16
C ALA A 112 22.54 -39.35 32.32
N ASN A 113 23.82 -39.71 32.15
CA ASN A 113 24.75 -38.96 31.30
C ASN A 113 24.35 -39.00 29.82
N VAL A 114 24.02 -40.20 29.34
CA VAL A 114 23.61 -40.43 27.94
C VAL A 114 22.20 -39.90 27.72
N GLU A 115 21.29 -40.15 28.67
CA GLU A 115 19.94 -39.59 28.71
C GLU A 115 19.95 -38.06 28.61
N GLY A 116 20.76 -37.37 29.42
CA GLY A 116 20.85 -35.91 29.42
C GLY A 116 21.32 -35.35 28.06
N THR A 117 22.29 -36.03 27.42
CA THR A 117 22.79 -35.64 26.09
C THR A 117 21.69 -35.75 25.03
N PHE A 118 20.97 -36.87 24.98
CA PHE A 118 19.89 -37.06 24.01
C PHE A 118 18.67 -36.19 24.29
N THR A 119 18.30 -36.01 25.56
CA THR A 119 17.18 -35.12 25.96
C THR A 119 17.41 -33.70 25.47
N GLU A 120 18.65 -33.20 25.51
CA GLU A 120 18.98 -31.87 24.97
C GLU A 120 18.78 -31.81 23.45
N ILE A 121 19.26 -32.82 22.73
CA ILE A 121 19.13 -32.90 21.26
C ILE A 121 17.65 -32.98 20.86
N GLU A 122 16.88 -33.85 21.52
CA GLU A 122 15.44 -33.98 21.31
C GLU A 122 14.70 -32.69 21.63
N GLY A 123 15.07 -31.99 22.71
CA GLY A 123 14.53 -30.68 23.05
C GLY A 123 14.78 -29.64 21.94
N LYS A 124 15.98 -29.63 21.35
CA LYS A 124 16.30 -28.75 20.21
C LYS A 124 15.51 -29.11 18.95
N ILE A 125 15.33 -30.41 18.66
CA ILE A 125 14.51 -30.87 17.54
C ILE A 125 13.04 -30.47 17.74
N ALA A 126 12.49 -30.70 18.93
CA ALA A 126 11.11 -30.32 19.26
C ALA A 126 10.90 -28.80 19.18
N ALA A 127 11.89 -28.02 19.60
CA ALA A 127 11.88 -26.56 19.56
C ALA A 127 12.27 -25.96 18.19
N PHE A 128 12.54 -26.77 17.17
CA PHE A 128 13.02 -26.28 15.85
C PHE A 128 12.08 -25.23 15.23
N HIS A 129 10.77 -25.32 15.50
CA HIS A 129 9.77 -24.35 15.03
C HIS A 129 10.09 -22.90 15.47
N LEU A 130 10.79 -22.69 16.59
CA LEU A 130 11.22 -21.37 17.05
C LEU A 130 12.26 -20.71 16.12
N LEU A 131 12.98 -21.52 15.33
CA LEU A 131 13.90 -21.02 14.30
C LEU A 131 13.20 -20.63 12.99
N LEU A 132 11.90 -20.94 12.87
CA LEU A 132 11.08 -20.58 11.71
C LEU A 132 10.12 -19.41 12.01
N ASP A 133 9.90 -19.12 13.30
CA ASP A 133 9.03 -18.02 13.71
C ASP A 133 9.79 -16.68 13.66
N THR A 134 9.29 -15.77 12.83
CA THR A 134 9.84 -14.43 12.61
C THR A 134 9.81 -13.55 13.84
N ARG A 135 9.17 -13.96 14.95
CA ARG A 135 9.12 -13.20 16.21
C ARG A 135 10.20 -13.65 17.20
N THR A 136 10.69 -14.87 17.08
CA THR A 136 11.65 -15.48 18.02
C THR A 136 13.02 -15.72 17.41
N LEU A 137 13.11 -15.86 16.08
CA LEU A 137 14.37 -16.04 15.37
C LEU A 137 15.32 -14.88 15.66
N ASP A 138 16.62 -15.15 15.84
CA ASP A 138 17.63 -14.10 15.97
C ASP A 138 17.76 -13.31 14.65
N GLY A 139 17.98 -11.99 14.73
CA GLY A 139 17.97 -11.07 13.60
C GLY A 139 18.96 -11.47 12.49
N ASP A 140 20.09 -12.06 12.88
CA ASP A 140 21.15 -12.54 11.97
C ASP A 140 20.67 -13.64 11.00
N TYR A 141 19.62 -14.39 11.35
CA TYR A 141 19.09 -15.48 10.53
C TYR A 141 17.89 -15.08 9.68
N LEU A 142 17.44 -13.83 9.74
CA LEU A 142 16.31 -13.35 8.93
C LEU A 142 16.62 -13.44 7.42
N ASP A 143 17.86 -13.19 7.02
CA ASP A 143 18.28 -13.29 5.61
C ASP A 143 18.29 -14.74 5.13
N TRP A 144 18.62 -15.69 6.01
CA TRP A 144 18.51 -17.13 5.71
C TRP A 144 17.05 -17.54 5.50
N LEU A 145 16.14 -17.09 6.38
CA LEU A 145 14.71 -17.37 6.25
C LEU A 145 14.12 -16.71 4.99
N ALA A 146 14.55 -15.49 4.66
CA ALA A 146 14.18 -14.81 3.42
C ALA A 146 14.58 -15.61 2.16
N GLY A 147 15.73 -16.27 2.21
CA GLY A 147 16.21 -17.15 1.14
C GLY A 147 15.24 -18.31 0.82
N TRP A 148 14.52 -18.83 1.82
CA TRP A 148 13.50 -19.87 1.61
C TRP A 148 12.30 -19.36 0.80
N LEU A 149 12.00 -18.06 0.92
CA LEU A 149 10.94 -17.39 0.18
C LEU A 149 11.41 -16.85 -1.17
N GLY A 150 12.68 -17.05 -1.53
CA GLY A 150 13.28 -16.49 -2.73
C GLY A 150 13.45 -14.96 -2.67
N VAL A 151 13.62 -14.40 -1.47
CA VAL A 151 13.69 -12.95 -1.26
C VAL A 151 15.06 -12.53 -0.72
N THR A 152 15.58 -11.44 -1.28
CA THR A 152 16.66 -10.65 -0.70
C THR A 152 16.08 -9.45 0.03
N LEU A 153 16.27 -9.36 1.35
CA LEU A 153 15.80 -8.23 2.14
C LEU A 153 16.60 -6.97 1.81
N ASP A 154 15.92 -5.82 1.78
CA ASP A 154 16.57 -4.54 1.58
C ASP A 154 17.46 -4.22 2.79
N PRO A 155 18.77 -3.92 2.60
CA PRO A 155 19.65 -3.55 3.72
C PRO A 155 19.15 -2.35 4.52
N ALA A 156 18.34 -1.47 3.91
CA ALA A 156 17.74 -0.32 4.58
C ALA A 156 16.61 -0.68 5.56
N PHE A 157 16.12 -1.93 5.54
CA PHE A 157 15.10 -2.37 6.50
C PHE A 157 15.74 -2.62 7.87
N ASP A 158 15.17 -1.97 8.87
CA ASP A 158 15.37 -2.34 10.26
C ASP A 158 14.74 -3.71 10.54
N GLU A 159 15.17 -4.32 11.65
CA GLU A 159 14.76 -5.67 12.01
C GLU A 159 13.23 -5.81 12.10
N ALA A 160 12.53 -4.80 12.63
CA ALA A 160 11.08 -4.78 12.72
C ALA A 160 10.42 -4.87 11.33
N ARG A 161 10.87 -4.09 10.33
CA ARG A 161 10.37 -4.19 8.95
C ARG A 161 10.71 -5.52 8.31
N ARG A 162 11.92 -6.06 8.54
CA ARG A 162 12.33 -7.38 8.02
C ARG A 162 11.39 -8.48 8.53
N ARG A 163 11.11 -8.50 9.84
CA ARG A 163 10.18 -9.47 10.46
C ARG A 163 8.77 -9.29 9.91
N LEU A 164 8.27 -8.05 9.85
CA LEU A 164 6.93 -7.75 9.33
C LEU A 164 6.78 -8.16 7.85
N PHE A 165 7.80 -7.93 7.03
CA PHE A 165 7.82 -8.36 5.64
C PHE A 165 7.73 -9.89 5.55
N LEU A 166 8.57 -10.61 6.30
CA LEU A 166 8.60 -12.07 6.26
C LEU A 166 7.29 -12.71 6.75
N ASP A 167 6.68 -12.16 7.80
CA ASP A 167 5.42 -12.64 8.36
C ASP A 167 4.26 -12.52 7.35
N HIS A 168 4.31 -11.51 6.47
CA HIS A 168 3.28 -11.25 5.46
C HIS A 168 3.73 -11.47 4.01
N ALA A 169 4.87 -12.12 3.79
CA ALA A 169 5.47 -12.26 2.45
C ALA A 169 4.54 -12.99 1.47
N VAL A 170 3.88 -14.07 1.92
CA VAL A 170 2.92 -14.82 1.10
C VAL A 170 1.75 -13.95 0.65
N ALA A 171 1.21 -13.12 1.56
CA ALA A 171 0.12 -12.21 1.26
C ALA A 171 0.55 -11.11 0.26
N LEU A 172 1.77 -10.58 0.40
CA LEU A 172 2.34 -9.62 -0.55
C LEU A 172 2.51 -10.24 -1.94
N PHE A 173 3.10 -11.44 -2.04
CA PHE A 173 3.29 -12.11 -3.33
C PHE A 173 1.99 -12.50 -4.01
N GLY A 174 0.97 -12.92 -3.24
CA GLY A 174 -0.35 -13.21 -3.78
C GLY A 174 -1.08 -11.98 -4.34
N GLN A 175 -0.65 -10.78 -3.97
CA GLN A 175 -1.24 -9.51 -4.40
C GLN A 175 -0.34 -8.70 -5.35
N ARG A 176 0.79 -9.26 -5.78
CA ARG A 176 1.70 -8.60 -6.70
C ARG A 176 0.98 -8.21 -7.99
N GLY A 177 1.25 -7.01 -8.49
CA GLY A 177 0.57 -6.46 -9.66
C GLY A 177 -0.84 -5.92 -9.41
N THR A 178 -1.38 -6.01 -8.19
CA THR A 178 -2.65 -5.36 -7.82
C THR A 178 -2.41 -3.98 -7.22
N PRO A 179 -3.36 -3.03 -7.33
CA PRO A 179 -3.25 -1.73 -6.67
C PRO A 179 -3.06 -1.83 -5.16
N GLN A 180 -3.77 -2.75 -4.49
CA GLN A 180 -3.66 -2.97 -3.05
C GLN A 180 -2.29 -3.53 -2.65
N GLY A 181 -1.76 -4.50 -3.40
CA GLY A 181 -0.41 -5.04 -3.17
C GLY A 181 0.66 -3.97 -3.32
N LEU A 182 0.56 -3.14 -4.38
CA LEU A 182 1.46 -2.02 -4.59
C LEU A 182 1.38 -0.98 -3.46
N ALA A 183 0.17 -0.65 -2.99
CA ALA A 183 -0.03 0.26 -1.86
C ALA A 183 0.63 -0.28 -0.57
N ARG A 184 0.47 -1.58 -0.28
CA ARG A 184 1.09 -2.23 0.88
C ARG A 184 2.62 -2.25 0.79
N ALA A 185 3.17 -2.63 -0.36
CA ALA A 185 4.62 -2.62 -0.57
C ALA A 185 5.21 -1.21 -0.38
N LEU A 186 4.55 -0.18 -0.93
CA LEU A 186 4.98 1.20 -0.77
C LEU A 186 4.89 1.68 0.68
N ARG A 187 3.79 1.38 1.39
CA ARG A 187 3.62 1.78 2.79
C ARG A 187 4.58 1.06 3.73
N LEU A 188 4.85 -0.22 3.51
CA LEU A 188 5.85 -0.98 4.28
C LEU A 188 7.23 -0.31 4.25
N VAL A 189 7.59 0.28 3.10
CA VAL A 189 8.90 0.91 2.88
C VAL A 189 8.91 2.39 3.29
N LEU A 190 7.84 3.12 3.00
CA LEU A 190 7.80 4.57 3.13
C LEU A 190 7.25 5.07 4.47
N ASP A 191 6.45 4.26 5.17
CA ASP A 191 5.89 4.61 6.47
C ASP A 191 7.01 4.57 7.55
N PRO A 192 7.06 5.55 8.47
CA PRO A 192 8.09 5.59 9.52
C PRO A 192 8.06 4.39 10.47
N CYS A 193 6.86 3.89 10.78
CA CYS A 193 6.63 2.76 11.68
C CYS A 193 5.49 1.89 11.12
N PRO A 194 5.76 1.03 10.11
CA PRO A 194 4.75 0.12 9.59
C PRO A 194 4.48 -0.99 10.63
N ASP A 195 3.23 -1.43 10.71
CA ASP A 195 2.80 -2.51 11.58
C ASP A 195 1.84 -3.47 10.85
N ALA A 196 1.40 -4.52 11.54
CA ALA A 196 0.52 -5.55 10.98
C ALA A 196 -0.84 -5.00 10.49
N SER A 197 -1.30 -3.82 10.97
CA SER A 197 -2.57 -3.23 10.53
C SER A 197 -2.57 -2.87 9.04
N LEU A 198 -1.39 -2.76 8.41
CA LEU A 198 -1.26 -2.59 6.97
C LEU A 198 -1.87 -3.75 6.16
N PHE A 199 -1.93 -4.93 6.77
CA PHE A 199 -2.43 -6.16 6.15
C PHE A 199 -3.89 -6.44 6.47
N ASP A 200 -4.53 -5.61 7.30
CA ASP A 200 -5.96 -5.72 7.58
C ASP A 200 -6.80 -5.51 6.30
N PRO A 201 -7.98 -6.16 6.19
CA PRO A 201 -8.90 -5.94 5.08
C PRO A 201 -9.30 -4.47 4.95
N GLY A 202 -9.06 -3.89 3.77
CA GLY A 202 -9.41 -2.50 3.48
C GLY A 202 -8.49 -1.42 4.06
N ALA A 203 -7.39 -1.80 4.73
CA ALA A 203 -6.41 -0.87 5.30
C ALA A 203 -5.79 0.11 4.29
N VAL A 204 -5.78 -0.28 3.00
CA VAL A 204 -5.23 0.48 1.88
C VAL A 204 -6.29 0.89 0.85
N ASP A 205 -7.58 0.66 1.11
CA ASP A 205 -8.65 0.97 0.13
C ASP A 205 -8.73 2.47 -0.20
N ALA A 206 -8.44 3.33 0.77
CA ALA A 206 -8.38 4.77 0.57
C ALA A 206 -7.17 5.17 -0.31
N ASP A 207 -6.06 4.43 -0.20
CA ASP A 207 -4.83 4.68 -0.97
C ASP A 207 -5.04 4.39 -2.47
N VAL A 208 -5.97 3.48 -2.80
CA VAL A 208 -6.31 3.07 -4.18
C VAL A 208 -7.65 3.61 -4.68
N GLY A 209 -8.31 4.49 -3.92
CA GLY A 209 -9.55 5.15 -4.34
C GLY A 209 -10.82 4.28 -4.29
N LEU A 210 -10.79 3.14 -3.59
CA LEU A 210 -11.95 2.24 -3.41
C LEU A 210 -12.91 2.71 -2.30
N ARG A 211 -12.44 3.57 -1.38
CA ARG A 211 -13.28 4.22 -0.36
C ARG A 211 -12.96 5.70 -0.27
N ALA A 212 -13.99 6.53 -0.06
CA ALA A 212 -13.78 7.90 0.37
C ALA A 212 -13.02 7.86 1.72
N PRO A 213 -11.95 8.65 1.89
CA PRO A 213 -11.26 8.70 3.17
C PRO A 213 -12.26 9.17 4.23
N THR A 214 -12.70 8.25 5.09
CA THR A 214 -13.51 8.64 6.25
C THR A 214 -12.70 9.63 7.09
N ALA A 215 -13.37 10.58 7.76
CA ALA A 215 -12.72 11.66 8.51
C ALA A 215 -11.69 11.20 9.58
N ARG A 216 -11.62 9.90 9.90
CA ARG A 216 -10.64 9.29 10.81
C ARG A 216 -9.34 8.82 10.15
N VAL A 217 -9.27 8.77 8.82
CA VAL A 217 -8.15 8.18 8.05
C VAL A 217 -7.79 9.07 6.86
N ILE A 218 -7.64 10.38 7.06
CA ILE A 218 -6.85 11.19 6.12
C ILE A 218 -5.39 11.03 6.55
N ARG A 219 -4.84 9.82 6.41
CA ARG A 219 -3.41 9.64 6.63
C ARG A 219 -2.64 10.38 5.54
N HIS A 220 -1.51 10.98 5.90
CA HIS A 220 -0.45 11.40 4.97
C HIS A 220 0.16 10.15 4.28
N GLY A 221 -0.64 9.48 3.46
CA GLY A 221 -0.32 8.19 2.84
C GLY A 221 -0.06 8.31 1.34
N VAL A 222 0.43 7.22 0.76
CA VAL A 222 0.61 7.06 -0.69
C VAL A 222 -0.76 7.08 -1.37
N ARG A 223 -0.88 7.69 -2.57
CA ARG A 223 -2.11 7.60 -3.39
C ARG A 223 -1.80 7.03 -4.75
N ILE A 224 -2.57 6.04 -5.17
CA ILE A 224 -2.45 5.41 -6.49
C ILE A 224 -3.65 5.85 -7.32
N ILE A 225 -3.36 6.49 -8.46
CA ILE A 225 -4.36 7.05 -9.35
C ILE A 225 -4.30 6.29 -10.68
N GLU A 226 -5.27 5.43 -10.94
CA GLU A 226 -5.42 4.78 -12.24
C GLU A 226 -6.03 5.76 -13.25
N HIS A 227 -5.32 6.02 -14.35
CA HIS A 227 -5.76 6.97 -15.36
C HIS A 227 -7.03 6.48 -16.08
N TYR A 228 -7.19 5.16 -16.19
CA TYR A 228 -8.38 4.54 -16.76
C TYR A 228 -9.65 4.88 -15.99
N LEU A 229 -9.58 5.03 -14.67
CA LEU A 229 -10.71 5.44 -13.82
C LEU A 229 -11.03 6.93 -13.94
N GLN A 230 -10.09 7.75 -14.41
CA GLN A 230 -10.33 9.17 -14.66
C GLN A 230 -11.07 9.45 -15.98
N ARG A 231 -11.40 8.41 -16.76
CA ARG A 231 -12.18 8.57 -18.00
C ARG A 231 -13.53 9.20 -17.68
N ARG A 232 -13.88 10.25 -18.40
CA ARG A 232 -15.23 10.82 -18.39
C ARG A 232 -15.99 10.11 -19.50
N LEU A 233 -16.89 9.22 -19.12
CA LEU A 233 -17.84 8.58 -20.03
C LEU A 233 -19.21 9.18 -19.81
N SER A 234 -19.96 9.43 -20.89
CA SER A 234 -21.39 9.69 -20.78
C SER A 234 -22.11 8.41 -20.32
N PRO A 235 -23.23 8.50 -19.58
CA PRO A 235 -24.01 7.33 -19.16
C PRO A 235 -24.43 6.44 -20.34
N GLU A 236 -24.76 7.05 -21.48
CA GLU A 236 -25.08 6.38 -22.75
C GLU A 236 -23.93 5.51 -23.28
N ALA A 237 -22.68 5.97 -23.12
CA ALA A 237 -21.49 5.22 -23.54
C ALA A 237 -21.23 4.00 -22.64
N LEU A 238 -21.81 3.96 -21.44
CA LEU A 238 -21.74 2.83 -20.51
C LEU A 238 -22.84 1.78 -20.76
N GLY A 239 -23.70 2.00 -21.76
CA GLY A 239 -24.79 1.08 -22.10
C GLY A 239 -26.01 1.22 -21.18
N ASP A 240 -26.20 2.36 -20.52
CA ASP A 240 -27.41 2.63 -19.74
C ASP A 240 -28.62 2.76 -20.68
N PRO A 241 -29.57 1.81 -20.66
CA PRO A 241 -30.70 1.81 -21.57
C PRO A 241 -31.72 2.93 -21.26
N THR A 242 -31.61 3.59 -20.10
CA THR A 242 -32.51 4.68 -19.72
C THR A 242 -32.10 6.04 -20.30
N ALA A 243 -30.88 6.15 -20.83
CA ALA A 243 -30.35 7.41 -21.35
C ALA A 243 -30.80 7.72 -22.80
N GLY A 244 -31.25 6.72 -23.56
CA GLY A 244 -31.69 6.88 -24.96
C GLY A 244 -33.20 6.72 -25.12
N GLY A 245 -34.00 7.73 -24.77
CA GLY A 245 -35.46 7.57 -24.83
C GLY A 245 -36.34 8.81 -24.89
N ALA A 246 -35.81 10.02 -24.99
CA ALA A 246 -36.64 11.22 -25.15
C ALA A 246 -36.51 11.81 -26.57
N PRO A 247 -37.61 12.08 -27.31
CA PRO A 247 -37.54 12.86 -28.52
C PRO A 247 -37.08 14.28 -28.17
N ALA A 248 -35.85 14.62 -28.52
CA ALA A 248 -35.30 15.95 -28.27
C ALA A 248 -35.68 16.92 -29.40
N LEU A 249 -36.54 17.88 -29.10
CA LEU A 249 -36.72 19.08 -29.90
C LEU A 249 -35.42 19.90 -29.81
N THR A 250 -34.77 20.13 -30.96
CA THR A 250 -33.54 20.90 -31.09
C THR A 250 -33.79 22.38 -30.81
N ALA A 251 -33.43 22.84 -29.62
CA ALA A 251 -33.28 24.25 -29.31
C ALA A 251 -31.81 24.70 -29.54
N PRO A 252 -31.56 26.00 -29.82
CA PRO A 252 -30.20 26.53 -29.84
C PRO A 252 -29.58 26.39 -28.44
N GLY A 253 -28.60 25.51 -28.30
CA GLY A 253 -27.94 25.20 -27.02
C GLY A 253 -27.73 23.70 -26.74
N THR A 254 -28.35 22.80 -27.51
CA THR A 254 -28.18 21.35 -27.35
C THR A 254 -26.79 20.89 -27.83
N PRO A 255 -26.08 20.01 -27.09
CA PRO A 255 -24.84 19.39 -27.56
C PRO A 255 -25.10 18.62 -28.86
N TRP A 256 -24.16 18.71 -29.81
CA TRP A 256 -24.25 18.00 -31.08
C TRP A 256 -24.14 16.49 -30.83
N THR A 257 -24.91 15.70 -31.58
CA THR A 257 -24.85 14.24 -31.53
C THR A 257 -24.53 13.67 -32.91
N PRO A 258 -23.77 12.55 -33.02
CA PRO A 258 -23.40 11.98 -34.32
C PRO A 258 -24.59 11.60 -35.22
N GLN A 259 -25.78 11.39 -34.65
CA GLN A 259 -27.01 11.10 -35.38
C GLN A 259 -27.55 12.29 -36.16
N GLN A 260 -27.13 13.53 -35.83
CA GLN A 260 -27.55 14.75 -36.51
C GLN A 260 -26.78 15.02 -37.82
N GLY A 261 -25.83 14.14 -38.19
CA GLY A 261 -24.94 14.34 -39.33
C GLY A 261 -23.81 15.34 -39.06
N ILE A 262 -22.84 15.43 -39.97
CA ILE A 262 -21.64 16.25 -39.77
C ILE A 262 -21.85 17.75 -40.06
N GLU A 263 -22.80 18.11 -40.93
CA GLU A 263 -22.97 19.51 -41.38
C GLU A 263 -23.27 20.51 -40.26
N PRO A 264 -24.12 20.22 -39.24
CA PRO A 264 -24.31 21.12 -38.10
C PRO A 264 -23.01 21.41 -37.33
N LEU A 265 -22.08 20.44 -37.30
CA LEU A 265 -20.77 20.59 -36.68
C LEU A 265 -19.85 21.50 -37.52
N HIS A 266 -19.88 21.34 -38.84
CA HIS A 266 -19.19 22.24 -39.77
C HIS A 266 -19.68 23.68 -39.65
N GLN A 267 -21.00 23.90 -39.57
CA GLN A 267 -21.58 25.23 -39.39
C GLN A 267 -21.11 25.89 -38.08
N ARG A 268 -21.10 25.13 -36.98
CA ARG A 268 -20.58 25.59 -35.68
C ARG A 268 -19.08 25.92 -35.75
N PHE A 269 -18.30 25.12 -36.47
CA PHE A 269 -16.87 25.37 -36.65
C PHE A 269 -16.62 26.63 -37.48
N ARG A 270 -17.30 26.80 -38.62
CA ARG A 270 -17.22 28.02 -39.45
C ARG A 270 -17.62 29.27 -38.67
N ALA A 271 -18.68 29.19 -37.85
CA ALA A 271 -19.07 30.30 -36.96
C ALA A 271 -17.98 30.62 -35.93
N PHE A 272 -17.42 29.61 -35.26
CA PHE A 272 -16.30 29.79 -34.33
C PHE A 272 -15.07 30.42 -34.99
N LEU A 273 -14.73 30.02 -36.22
CA LEU A 273 -13.60 30.57 -36.94
C LEU A 273 -13.77 32.07 -37.24
N ARG A 274 -14.98 32.50 -37.60
CA ARG A 274 -15.31 33.91 -37.85
C ARG A 274 -15.34 34.73 -36.57
N ASP A 275 -16.00 34.21 -35.53
CA ASP A 275 -16.37 35.00 -34.36
C ASP A 275 -15.26 35.03 -33.30
N GLU A 276 -14.46 33.95 -33.20
CA GLU A 276 -13.50 33.77 -32.08
C GLU A 276 -12.06 33.47 -32.51
N ALA A 277 -11.83 32.90 -33.70
CA ALA A 277 -10.48 32.61 -34.19
C ALA A 277 -9.86 33.75 -35.01
N GLY A 278 -10.63 34.78 -35.37
CA GLY A 278 -10.15 35.92 -36.14
C GLY A 278 -9.84 35.61 -37.61
N ILE A 279 -10.39 34.52 -38.16
CA ILE A 279 -10.21 34.16 -39.58
C ILE A 279 -11.19 34.98 -40.44
N PRO A 280 -10.75 35.56 -41.58
CA PRO A 280 -11.62 36.32 -42.48
C PRO A 280 -12.88 35.52 -42.87
N PRO A 281 -14.08 36.16 -42.92
CA PRO A 281 -15.34 35.46 -43.19
C PRO A 281 -15.37 34.65 -44.49
N ALA A 282 -14.69 35.14 -45.53
CA ALA A 282 -14.60 34.46 -46.82
C ALA A 282 -13.76 33.16 -46.75
N GLU A 283 -12.65 33.19 -46.00
CA GLU A 283 -11.80 32.02 -45.78
C GLU A 283 -12.47 31.02 -44.83
N ALA A 284 -13.08 31.51 -43.75
CA ALA A 284 -13.79 30.68 -42.79
C ALA A 284 -14.99 29.93 -43.41
N ALA A 285 -15.67 30.50 -44.41
CA ALA A 285 -16.80 29.85 -45.07
C ALA A 285 -16.39 28.63 -45.92
N ALA A 286 -15.16 28.62 -46.44
CA ALA A 286 -14.63 27.52 -47.25
C ALA A 286 -14.05 26.38 -46.40
N LEU A 287 -13.75 26.64 -45.13
CA LEU A 287 -13.16 25.65 -44.23
C LEU A 287 -14.21 24.70 -43.66
N SER A 288 -13.82 23.44 -43.51
CA SER A 288 -14.63 22.40 -42.85
C SER A 288 -13.79 21.75 -41.74
N LEU A 289 -14.48 21.24 -40.72
CA LEU A 289 -13.81 20.57 -39.60
C LEU A 289 -13.19 19.26 -40.10
N THR A 290 -11.90 19.05 -39.86
CA THR A 290 -11.22 17.81 -40.21
C THR A 290 -11.33 16.78 -39.06
N PRO A 291 -11.41 15.47 -39.38
CA PRO A 291 -11.50 14.40 -38.37
C PRO A 291 -10.23 14.25 -37.53
N ARG A 292 -9.07 14.62 -38.10
CA ARG A 292 -7.77 14.69 -37.41
C ARG A 292 -7.27 16.12 -37.39
N LEU A 293 -6.15 16.35 -36.70
CA LEU A 293 -5.49 17.65 -36.72
C LEU A 293 -5.27 18.09 -38.19
N PRO A 294 -5.69 19.31 -38.58
CA PRO A 294 -5.51 19.80 -39.94
C PRO A 294 -4.05 19.77 -40.38
N ALA A 295 -3.79 19.60 -41.68
CA ALA A 295 -2.43 19.65 -42.22
C ALA A 295 -1.81 21.06 -42.16
N ASP A 296 -2.64 22.10 -42.18
CA ASP A 296 -2.21 23.49 -42.05
C ASP A 296 -1.92 23.85 -40.57
N PRO A 297 -0.66 24.19 -40.22
CA PRO A 297 -0.29 24.57 -38.87
C PRO A 297 -1.05 25.78 -38.32
N ALA A 298 -1.51 26.70 -39.18
CA ALA A 298 -2.26 27.89 -38.77
C ALA A 298 -3.61 27.52 -38.13
N LEU A 299 -4.17 26.37 -38.50
CA LEU A 299 -5.47 25.90 -38.01
C LEU A 299 -5.37 24.99 -36.77
N HIS A 300 -4.16 24.66 -36.29
CA HIS A 300 -3.97 23.76 -35.14
C HIS A 300 -4.61 24.30 -33.84
N ASP A 301 -4.33 25.55 -33.47
CA ASP A 301 -4.87 26.15 -32.24
C ASP A 301 -6.39 26.38 -32.32
N PRO A 302 -6.93 26.98 -33.41
CA PRO A 302 -8.37 27.08 -33.61
C PRO A 302 -9.08 25.72 -33.54
N TRP A 303 -8.52 24.68 -34.16
CA TRP A 303 -9.09 23.33 -34.13
C TRP A 303 -9.13 22.78 -32.70
N ARG A 304 -8.02 22.83 -31.95
CA ARG A 304 -7.96 22.31 -30.57
C ARG A 304 -8.92 23.05 -29.64
N ARG A 305 -9.03 24.38 -29.77
CA ARG A 305 -9.96 25.20 -29.00
C ARG A 305 -11.43 24.86 -29.30
N PHE A 306 -11.77 24.67 -30.58
CA PHE A 306 -13.12 24.27 -30.97
C PHE A 306 -13.48 22.88 -30.43
N ILE A 307 -12.58 21.90 -30.61
CA ILE A 307 -12.78 20.53 -30.09
C ILE A 307 -12.99 20.54 -28.57
N ALA A 308 -12.21 21.32 -27.82
CA ALA A 308 -12.37 21.46 -26.37
C ALA A 308 -13.76 22.02 -25.97
N ARG A 309 -14.42 22.77 -26.85
CA ARG A 309 -15.74 23.38 -26.63
C ARG A 309 -16.92 22.49 -27.03
N LEU A 310 -16.68 21.37 -27.72
CA LEU A 310 -17.73 20.45 -28.14
C LEU A 310 -18.46 19.76 -26.98
N GLY A 311 -17.90 19.79 -25.76
CA GLY A 311 -18.49 19.18 -24.58
C GLY A 311 -18.42 17.64 -24.57
N ILE A 312 -17.93 17.02 -25.64
CA ILE A 312 -17.58 15.60 -25.73
C ILE A 312 -16.06 15.43 -25.66
N PRO A 313 -15.54 14.42 -24.95
CA PRO A 313 -14.11 14.10 -25.04
C PRO A 313 -13.82 13.70 -26.50
N TYR A 314 -12.84 14.32 -27.15
CA TYR A 314 -12.41 13.95 -28.50
C TYR A 314 -10.88 14.00 -28.53
N ALA A 315 -10.25 12.85 -28.76
CA ALA A 315 -8.79 12.77 -28.83
C ALA A 315 -8.28 13.20 -30.20
N GLU A 316 -7.11 13.84 -30.20
CA GLU A 316 -6.33 14.04 -31.41
C GLU A 316 -5.82 12.67 -31.90
N VAL A 317 -6.47 12.09 -32.91
CA VAL A 317 -6.13 10.79 -33.49
C VAL A 317 -4.91 10.95 -34.41
N THR A 318 -3.91 10.10 -34.22
CA THR A 318 -2.66 10.12 -34.97
C THR A 318 -2.56 8.88 -35.88
N PRO A 319 -1.63 8.85 -36.87
CA PRO A 319 -1.42 7.67 -37.70
C PRO A 319 -1.12 6.38 -36.91
N ALA A 320 -0.56 6.49 -35.70
CA ALA A 320 -0.28 5.36 -34.82
C ALA A 320 -1.55 4.66 -34.29
N ASP A 321 -2.72 5.30 -34.38
CA ASP A 321 -3.99 4.74 -33.91
C ASP A 321 -4.71 3.88 -34.99
N ALA A 322 -4.09 3.66 -36.15
CA ALA A 322 -4.71 2.94 -37.28
C ALA A 322 -5.10 1.50 -36.93
N ASP A 323 -4.19 0.74 -36.32
CA ASP A 323 -4.47 -0.64 -35.91
C ASP A 323 -5.52 -0.72 -34.81
N LEU A 324 -5.59 0.30 -33.94
CA LEU A 324 -6.63 0.40 -32.92
C LEU A 324 -8.00 0.64 -33.57
N TYR A 325 -8.08 1.44 -34.63
CA TYR A 325 -9.32 1.69 -35.37
C TYR A 325 -9.82 0.42 -36.08
N ARG A 326 -8.92 -0.32 -36.74
CA ARG A 326 -9.20 -1.61 -37.37
C ARG A 326 -9.70 -2.62 -36.34
N ALA A 327 -9.00 -2.74 -35.21
CA ALA A 327 -9.39 -3.64 -34.12
C ALA A 327 -10.76 -3.27 -33.51
N PHE A 328 -11.07 -1.97 -33.40
CA PHE A 328 -12.37 -1.50 -32.94
C PHE A 328 -13.50 -1.94 -33.87
N LEU A 329 -13.36 -1.71 -35.18
CA LEU A 329 -14.38 -2.11 -36.16
C LEU A 329 -14.52 -3.63 -36.24
N ARG A 330 -13.40 -4.37 -36.20
CA ARG A 330 -13.39 -5.84 -36.17
C ARG A 330 -14.14 -6.40 -34.95
N ARG A 331 -13.96 -5.80 -33.76
CA ARG A 331 -14.70 -6.20 -32.56
C ARG A 331 -16.19 -5.84 -32.61
N ARG A 332 -16.53 -4.70 -33.22
CA ARG A 332 -17.90 -4.20 -33.28
C ARG A 332 -18.78 -4.99 -34.24
N TYR A 333 -18.27 -5.28 -35.43
CA TYR A 333 -19.03 -5.97 -36.47
C TYR A 333 -18.77 -7.49 -36.50
N GLY A 334 -17.61 -7.94 -36.02
CA GLY A 334 -17.20 -9.34 -35.97
C GLY A 334 -16.81 -9.90 -37.35
N GLN A 335 -17.69 -9.76 -38.34
CA GLN A 335 -17.49 -10.16 -39.73
C GLN A 335 -17.55 -8.94 -40.66
N ILE A 336 -16.77 -8.98 -41.74
CA ILE A 336 -16.67 -7.86 -42.69
C ILE A 336 -18.01 -7.62 -43.44
N SER A 337 -18.78 -8.67 -43.69
CA SER A 337 -20.12 -8.58 -44.31
C SER A 337 -21.07 -7.69 -43.52
N ARG A 338 -21.06 -7.77 -42.19
CA ARG A 338 -21.90 -6.90 -41.33
C ARG A 338 -21.48 -5.43 -41.38
N LEU A 339 -20.20 -5.16 -41.65
CA LEU A 339 -19.73 -3.80 -41.89
C LEU A 339 -20.21 -3.32 -43.26
N HIS A 340 -20.16 -4.17 -44.29
CA HIS A 340 -20.71 -3.87 -45.63
C HIS A 340 -22.20 -3.55 -45.58
N ASP A 341 -22.97 -4.26 -44.75
CA ASP A 341 -24.41 -4.00 -44.58
C ASP A 341 -24.70 -2.66 -43.88
N ALA A 342 -23.79 -2.19 -43.02
CA ALA A 342 -23.97 -0.98 -42.23
C ALA A 342 -23.41 0.29 -42.90
N TYR A 343 -22.40 0.15 -43.75
CA TYR A 343 -21.72 1.25 -44.41
C TYR A 343 -22.34 1.53 -45.79
N PRO A 344 -22.40 2.80 -46.25
CA PRO A 344 -22.87 3.11 -47.59
C PRO A 344 -22.05 2.39 -48.68
N VAL A 345 -22.71 2.00 -49.78
CA VAL A 345 -22.08 1.31 -50.91
C VAL A 345 -20.85 2.10 -51.39
N GLY A 346 -19.73 1.40 -51.60
CA GLY A 346 -18.45 1.99 -52.03
C GLY A 346 -17.58 2.60 -50.92
N HIS A 347 -18.07 2.67 -49.67
CA HIS A 347 -17.31 3.19 -48.52
C HIS A 347 -16.82 2.09 -47.56
N ALA A 348 -17.20 0.84 -47.84
CA ALA A 348 -16.82 -0.32 -47.07
C ALA A 348 -15.65 -1.06 -47.77
N PRO A 349 -14.48 -1.23 -47.12
CA PRO A 349 -13.33 -1.88 -47.73
C PRO A 349 -13.49 -3.41 -47.83
N ALA A 350 -12.66 -4.06 -48.65
CA ALA A 350 -12.74 -5.50 -48.89
C ALA A 350 -12.37 -6.33 -47.65
N ASP A 351 -11.33 -5.91 -46.91
CA ASP A 351 -10.94 -6.46 -45.62
C ASP A 351 -10.88 -5.37 -44.53
N PHE A 352 -10.88 -5.80 -43.26
CA PHE A 352 -10.62 -4.90 -42.13
C PHE A 352 -9.21 -4.30 -42.18
N ASP A 353 -8.22 -5.00 -42.73
CA ASP A 353 -6.84 -4.51 -42.83
C ASP A 353 -6.69 -3.37 -43.84
N ASP A 354 -7.60 -3.28 -44.81
CA ASP A 354 -7.65 -2.21 -45.82
C ASP A 354 -8.28 -0.91 -45.28
N ILE A 355 -8.83 -0.91 -44.06
CA ILE A 355 -9.43 0.28 -43.46
C ILE A 355 -8.35 1.31 -43.17
N ALA A 356 -8.49 2.49 -43.77
CA ALA A 356 -7.66 3.67 -43.52
C ALA A 356 -8.32 4.62 -42.51
N LEU A 357 -7.49 5.43 -41.83
CA LEU A 357 -7.98 6.52 -40.99
C LEU A 357 -8.45 7.71 -41.86
N PRO A 358 -9.63 8.29 -41.59
CA PRO A 358 -10.06 9.54 -42.21
C PRO A 358 -9.04 10.67 -41.99
N SER A 359 -8.60 11.32 -43.07
CA SER A 359 -7.61 12.40 -43.05
C SER A 359 -8.25 13.78 -43.17
N ASP A 360 -8.88 14.04 -44.31
CA ASP A 360 -9.25 15.40 -44.73
C ASP A 360 -10.75 15.64 -44.61
N THR A 361 -11.55 14.59 -44.75
CA THR A 361 -13.01 14.62 -44.65
C THR A 361 -13.50 13.59 -43.63
N PHE A 362 -14.55 13.95 -42.89
CA PHE A 362 -15.21 12.99 -42.01
C PHE A 362 -15.85 11.87 -42.83
N PRO A 363 -15.98 10.66 -42.25
CA PRO A 363 -16.76 9.59 -42.86
C PRO A 363 -18.21 10.04 -43.15
N PRO A 364 -18.88 9.41 -44.13
CA PRO A 364 -20.25 9.77 -44.48
C PRO A 364 -21.20 9.60 -43.30
N ASP A 365 -22.27 10.39 -43.32
CA ASP A 365 -23.33 10.36 -42.30
C ASP A 365 -23.90 8.93 -42.12
N GLY A 366 -24.39 8.65 -40.92
CA GLY A 366 -24.87 7.31 -40.54
C GLY A 366 -23.81 6.53 -39.76
N ALA A 367 -23.78 5.21 -39.93
CA ALA A 367 -22.91 4.32 -39.15
C ALA A 367 -21.42 4.70 -39.18
N PRO A 368 -20.82 5.09 -40.32
CA PRO A 368 -19.39 5.43 -40.38
C PRO A 368 -19.03 6.65 -39.54
N LEU A 369 -19.85 7.71 -39.59
CA LEU A 369 -19.67 8.90 -38.76
C LEU A 369 -19.82 8.57 -37.26
N VAL A 370 -20.85 7.80 -36.89
CA VAL A 370 -21.06 7.39 -35.50
C VAL A 370 -19.88 6.56 -34.98
N ASP A 371 -19.38 5.63 -35.78
CA ASP A 371 -18.25 4.77 -35.41
C ASP A 371 -16.95 5.55 -35.26
N TRP A 372 -16.69 6.50 -36.16
CA TRP A 372 -15.52 7.38 -36.05
C TRP A 372 -15.56 8.26 -34.80
N VAL A 373 -16.69 8.93 -34.55
CA VAL A 373 -16.82 9.76 -33.34
C VAL A 373 -16.68 8.89 -32.09
N ARG A 374 -17.29 7.70 -32.06
CA ARG A 374 -17.14 6.76 -30.95
C ARG A 374 -15.68 6.34 -30.74
N PHE A 375 -14.96 6.10 -31.83
CA PHE A 375 -13.54 5.76 -31.79
C PHE A 375 -12.69 6.90 -31.20
N ALA A 376 -12.82 8.11 -31.76
CA ALA A 376 -12.05 9.27 -31.34
C ALA A 376 -12.42 9.74 -29.91
N SER A 377 -13.68 9.59 -29.51
CA SER A 377 -14.20 10.08 -28.23
C SER A 377 -14.12 9.09 -27.08
N LEU A 378 -14.18 7.78 -27.36
CA LEU A 378 -14.18 6.75 -26.32
C LEU A 378 -12.95 5.86 -26.42
N VAL A 379 -12.71 5.25 -27.58
CA VAL A 379 -11.70 4.19 -27.73
C VAL A 379 -10.29 4.74 -27.58
N VAL A 380 -9.96 5.83 -28.27
CA VAL A 380 -8.62 6.43 -28.22
C VAL A 380 -8.29 6.99 -26.82
N PRO A 381 -9.14 7.80 -26.16
CA PRO A 381 -8.89 8.23 -24.78
C PRO A 381 -8.78 7.06 -23.81
N MET A 382 -9.61 6.03 -23.98
CA MET A 382 -9.60 4.85 -23.13
C MET A 382 -8.28 4.08 -23.28
N HIS A 383 -7.84 3.82 -24.51
CA HIS A 383 -6.58 3.12 -24.79
C HIS A 383 -5.36 3.89 -24.28
N ARG A 384 -5.31 5.21 -24.51
CA ARG A 384 -4.19 6.06 -24.05
C ARG A 384 -4.09 6.19 -22.53
N ARG A 385 -5.18 5.95 -21.80
CA ARG A 385 -5.23 5.96 -20.33
C ARG A 385 -5.16 4.55 -19.73
N ALA A 386 -5.35 3.51 -20.53
CA ALA A 386 -5.25 2.13 -20.10
C ALA A 386 -3.82 1.82 -19.65
N HIS A 387 -3.69 0.94 -18.66
CA HIS A 387 -2.40 0.49 -18.13
C HIS A 387 -1.46 1.61 -17.66
N ARG A 388 -2.02 2.80 -17.35
CA ARG A 388 -1.31 3.95 -16.83
C ARG A 388 -1.82 4.32 -15.46
N PHE A 389 -0.89 4.54 -14.54
CA PHE A 389 -1.22 5.03 -13.21
C PHE A 389 -0.17 6.02 -12.70
N THR A 390 -0.59 6.92 -11.83
CA THR A 390 0.30 7.84 -11.13
C THR A 390 0.31 7.49 -9.65
N VAL A 391 1.51 7.38 -9.08
CA VAL A 391 1.69 7.21 -7.63
C VAL A 391 2.08 8.55 -7.03
N LEU A 392 1.26 9.06 -6.11
CA LEU A 392 1.53 10.27 -5.37
C LEU A 392 2.16 9.94 -4.02
N ILE A 393 3.37 10.43 -3.80
CA ILE A 393 4.12 10.23 -2.56
C ILE A 393 3.99 11.47 -1.67
N PRO A 394 3.53 11.35 -0.42
CA PRO A 394 3.37 12.49 0.46
C PRO A 394 4.75 13.05 0.82
N VAL A 395 4.90 14.38 0.70
CA VAL A 395 6.13 15.10 1.09
C VAL A 395 5.80 16.16 2.12
N GLU A 396 6.66 16.27 3.13
CA GLU A 396 6.52 17.30 4.15
C GLU A 396 6.98 18.65 3.59
N PRO A 397 6.34 19.77 3.96
CA PRO A 397 6.65 21.06 3.35
C PRO A 397 8.09 21.55 3.55
N ARG A 398 8.75 21.16 4.65
CA ARG A 398 10.15 21.49 5.00
C ARG A 398 11.13 20.33 4.80
N GLN A 399 10.70 19.26 4.12
CA GLN A 399 11.58 18.14 3.85
C GLN A 399 12.74 18.60 2.94
N PRO A 400 14.01 18.31 3.29
CA PRO A 400 15.13 18.59 2.42
C PRO A 400 14.95 17.92 1.06
N ALA A 401 15.36 18.62 -0.01
CA ALA A 401 15.19 18.13 -1.39
C ALA A 401 15.87 16.77 -1.63
N GLU A 402 17.02 16.54 -1.00
CA GLU A 402 17.75 15.26 -1.07
C GLU A 402 16.92 14.10 -0.49
N VAL A 403 16.31 14.29 0.69
CA VAL A 403 15.46 13.28 1.33
C VAL A 403 14.21 13.02 0.49
N GLN A 404 13.64 14.07 -0.10
CA GLN A 404 12.52 13.95 -1.02
C GLN A 404 12.90 13.09 -2.25
N GLN A 405 14.03 13.37 -2.89
CA GLN A 405 14.52 12.62 -4.04
C GLN A 405 14.81 11.16 -3.69
N GLN A 406 15.43 10.88 -2.54
CA GLN A 406 15.67 9.52 -2.05
C GLN A 406 14.37 8.74 -1.85
N ARG A 407 13.33 9.37 -1.27
CA ARG A 407 12.01 8.73 -1.09
C ARG A 407 11.33 8.43 -2.43
N LEU A 408 11.42 9.35 -3.40
CA LEU A 408 10.87 9.14 -4.74
C LEU A 408 11.60 8.01 -5.48
N ALA A 409 12.94 8.01 -5.45
CA ALA A 409 13.77 6.96 -6.07
C ALA A 409 13.51 5.58 -5.43
N LEU A 410 13.32 5.54 -4.12
CA LEU A 410 12.94 4.32 -3.41
C LEU A 410 11.57 3.82 -3.85
N ALA A 411 10.57 4.71 -3.92
CA ALA A 411 9.25 4.37 -4.42
C ALA A 411 9.29 3.83 -5.86
N GLU A 412 10.06 4.48 -6.76
CA GLU A 412 10.25 4.03 -8.14
C GLU A 412 10.87 2.64 -8.22
N ARG A 413 11.87 2.33 -7.39
CA ARG A 413 12.47 0.99 -7.32
C ARG A 413 11.43 -0.07 -6.93
N ILE A 414 10.64 0.20 -5.89
CA ILE A 414 9.60 -0.72 -5.42
C ILE A 414 8.51 -0.90 -6.48
N ILE A 415 8.04 0.18 -7.11
CA ILE A 415 7.02 0.09 -8.16
C ILE A 415 7.53 -0.73 -9.35
N ASN A 416 8.80 -0.59 -9.75
CA ASN A 416 9.36 -1.40 -10.82
C ASN A 416 9.39 -2.90 -10.50
N LEU A 417 9.58 -3.27 -9.23
CA LEU A 417 9.53 -4.67 -8.79
C LEU A 417 8.08 -5.18 -8.74
N GLU A 418 7.14 -4.37 -8.28
CA GLU A 418 5.77 -4.83 -7.98
C GLU A 418 4.77 -4.65 -9.14
N LYS A 419 5.04 -3.76 -10.10
CA LYS A 419 4.09 -3.45 -11.18
C LYS A 419 3.94 -4.59 -12.18
N PRO A 420 2.76 -4.74 -12.82
CA PRO A 420 2.63 -5.60 -13.99
C PRO A 420 3.50 -5.11 -15.15
N ALA A 421 4.12 -6.03 -15.90
CA ALA A 421 5.05 -5.69 -16.99
C ALA A 421 4.46 -4.73 -18.03
N HIS A 422 3.18 -4.89 -18.36
CA HIS A 422 2.47 -4.13 -19.39
C HIS A 422 2.02 -2.72 -18.94
N THR A 423 2.31 -2.32 -17.70
CA THR A 423 1.88 -1.02 -17.16
C THR A 423 2.99 0.03 -17.18
N GLN A 424 2.60 1.27 -17.45
CA GLN A 424 3.43 2.46 -17.36
C GLN A 424 3.01 3.26 -16.12
N PHE A 425 3.98 3.85 -15.42
CA PHE A 425 3.70 4.61 -14.22
C PHE A 425 4.48 5.91 -14.17
N GLU A 426 3.99 6.84 -13.36
CA GLU A 426 4.68 8.06 -13.02
C GLU A 426 4.63 8.27 -11.50
N VAL A 427 5.75 8.64 -10.89
CA VAL A 427 5.81 8.98 -9.46
C VAL A 427 5.86 10.49 -9.33
N ARG A 428 4.96 11.06 -8.52
CA ARG A 428 4.94 12.51 -8.25
C ARG A 428 4.89 12.78 -6.75
N PRO A 429 5.63 13.78 -6.26
CA PRO A 429 5.43 14.25 -4.89
C PRO A 429 4.09 14.98 -4.79
N TYR A 430 3.40 14.86 -3.66
CA TYR A 430 2.24 15.68 -3.35
C TYR A 430 2.26 16.17 -1.91
N ARG A 431 1.73 17.37 -1.69
CA ARG A 431 1.64 17.99 -0.38
C ARG A 431 0.20 17.91 0.10
N VAL A 432 -0.04 17.26 1.23
CA VAL A 432 -1.35 17.23 1.90
C VAL A 432 -1.51 18.49 2.74
N LEU A 433 -1.65 19.63 2.07
CA LEU A 433 -1.92 20.90 2.74
C LEU A 433 -3.40 21.20 2.62
N PHE A 434 -4.11 21.18 3.75
CA PHE A 434 -5.43 21.78 3.83
C PHE A 434 -5.27 23.31 3.82
N ARG A 435 -6.09 24.02 3.04
CA ARG A 435 -6.17 25.49 3.03
C ARG A 435 -7.37 25.88 3.90
N VAL A 436 -7.18 26.68 4.95
CA VAL A 436 -8.33 27.09 5.79
C VAL A 436 -8.28 28.51 6.28
N GLY A 437 -9.44 29.14 6.19
CA GLY A 437 -9.88 30.31 6.96
C GLY A 437 -10.59 29.97 8.28
N THR A 438 -10.47 28.74 8.81
CA THR A 438 -10.64 28.36 10.23
C THR A 438 -10.31 26.88 10.44
N ALA A 439 -9.29 26.54 11.23
CA ALA A 439 -8.91 25.16 11.57
C ALA A 439 -8.98 24.92 13.08
N ARG A 440 -9.34 23.69 13.50
CA ARG A 440 -9.10 23.18 14.86
C ARG A 440 -7.84 22.31 14.84
N LEU A 441 -6.87 22.65 15.69
CA LEU A 441 -5.53 22.08 15.72
C LEU A 441 -5.48 20.70 16.41
N GLY A 442 -4.61 19.80 15.92
CA GLY A 442 -4.13 18.67 16.72
C GLY A 442 -3.76 17.38 15.96
N PHE A 443 -4.34 17.11 14.79
CA PHE A 443 -4.15 15.80 14.13
C PHE A 443 -3.96 15.85 12.60
N ASP A 444 -4.55 16.80 11.88
CA ASP A 444 -4.61 16.78 10.39
C ASP A 444 -4.23 18.11 9.71
N THR A 445 -3.50 19.00 10.38
CA THR A 445 -3.19 20.33 9.82
C THR A 445 -1.75 20.74 10.11
N VAL A 446 -0.93 20.74 9.06
CA VAL A 446 0.40 21.35 9.10
C VAL A 446 0.26 22.81 8.64
N LEU A 447 0.55 23.75 9.54
CA LEU A 447 0.67 25.17 9.21
C LEU A 447 2.07 25.42 8.64
N ASP A 448 2.16 25.73 7.35
CA ASP A 448 3.44 26.05 6.73
C ASP A 448 3.34 27.02 5.55
N LEU A 449 4.49 27.53 5.11
CA LEU A 449 4.63 28.41 3.96
C LEU A 449 4.26 27.63 2.68
N GLY A 450 3.02 27.77 2.23
CA GLY A 450 2.57 27.15 0.98
C GLY A 450 3.38 27.66 -0.23
N SER A 451 3.29 26.96 -1.38
CA SER A 451 4.01 27.33 -2.62
C SER A 451 3.65 28.70 -3.21
N ARG A 452 2.68 29.41 -2.62
CA ARG A 452 2.29 30.79 -2.97
C ARG A 452 2.49 31.78 -1.83
N TYR A 453 3.24 31.39 -0.79
CA TYR A 453 3.52 32.28 0.33
C TYR A 453 4.56 33.32 -0.10
N ALA A 454 4.13 34.57 -0.20
CA ALA A 454 5.00 35.73 -0.37
C ALA A 454 4.94 36.53 0.94
N ALA A 455 6.09 36.82 1.55
CA ALA A 455 6.16 37.71 2.69
C ALA A 455 5.57 39.08 2.27
N ARG A 456 4.50 39.50 2.93
CA ARG A 456 3.88 40.80 2.69
C ARG A 456 4.08 41.70 3.91
N PRO A 457 4.42 42.99 3.73
CA PRO A 457 4.53 43.93 4.84
C PRO A 457 3.19 44.04 5.58
N LEU A 458 3.23 43.95 6.92
CA LEU A 458 2.06 44.17 7.77
C LEU A 458 1.51 45.59 7.55
N GLY A 459 0.19 45.70 7.34
CA GLY A 459 -0.52 46.97 7.14
C GLY A 459 -0.69 47.44 5.70
N GLN A 460 -0.11 46.75 4.70
CA GLN A 460 -0.17 47.16 3.28
C GLN A 460 -0.92 46.17 2.37
N ALA A 461 -1.58 45.15 2.94
CA ALA A 461 -2.32 44.15 2.18
C ALA A 461 -3.70 43.91 2.79
N ALA A 462 -4.74 43.95 1.95
CA ALA A 462 -6.03 43.37 2.28
C ALA A 462 -5.97 41.86 1.95
N LEU A 463 -6.40 41.02 2.90
CA LEU A 463 -6.77 39.64 2.58
C LEU A 463 -8.00 39.70 1.67
N ALA A 464 -8.02 38.90 0.60
CA ALA A 464 -9.25 38.76 -0.19
C ALA A 464 -10.35 38.20 0.71
N GLU A 465 -11.44 38.94 0.88
CA GLU A 465 -12.69 38.42 1.45
C GLU A 465 -13.18 37.30 0.53
N ALA A 466 -13.13 36.07 1.04
CA ALA A 466 -13.81 34.94 0.41
C ALA A 466 -14.97 34.55 1.33
N THR A 467 -16.17 34.97 0.95
CA THR A 467 -17.41 34.63 1.66
C THR A 467 -17.71 33.15 1.41
N LEU A 468 -17.36 32.29 2.37
CA LEU A 468 -17.64 30.86 2.33
C LEU A 468 -19.03 30.57 2.92
N ALA A 469 -20.07 31.15 2.32
CA ALA A 469 -21.49 30.79 2.39
C ALA A 469 -22.31 31.95 1.80
N ALA A 470 -23.53 31.67 1.34
CA ALA A 470 -24.52 32.73 1.16
C ALA A 470 -24.67 33.47 2.50
N GLU A 471 -24.44 34.79 2.52
CA GLU A 471 -24.75 35.61 3.68
C GLU A 471 -26.23 35.42 4.03
N PRO A 472 -26.57 35.00 5.26
CA PRO A 472 -27.93 35.13 5.74
C PRO A 472 -28.36 36.60 5.64
N PRO A 473 -29.61 36.91 5.26
CA PRO A 473 -30.04 38.29 5.06
C PRO A 473 -29.77 39.12 6.32
N TRP A 474 -29.32 40.37 6.10
CA TRP A 474 -28.96 41.31 7.17
C TRP A 474 -30.12 41.63 8.14
N THR A 475 -31.34 41.26 7.79
CA THR A 475 -32.59 41.51 8.50
C THR A 475 -32.98 40.42 9.50
N LEU A 476 -32.07 39.51 9.88
CA LEU A 476 -32.37 38.50 10.92
C LEU A 476 -32.49 39.18 12.30
N PRO A 477 -33.66 39.10 12.96
CA PRO A 477 -33.93 39.83 14.20
C PRO A 477 -33.02 39.42 15.37
N ASP A 478 -32.44 38.22 15.33
CA ASP A 478 -31.59 37.67 16.39
C ASP A 478 -30.09 37.79 16.10
N ARG A 479 -29.69 38.60 15.10
CA ARG A 479 -28.28 38.79 14.74
C ARG A 479 -27.60 39.73 15.76
N LEU A 480 -26.69 39.20 16.57
CA LEU A 480 -25.79 39.97 17.44
C LEU A 480 -24.38 40.05 16.83
N VAL A 481 -23.83 41.25 16.66
CA VAL A 481 -22.47 41.45 16.14
C VAL A 481 -21.52 41.80 17.28
N THR A 482 -20.73 40.81 17.71
CA THR A 482 -19.70 40.98 18.74
C THR A 482 -18.71 42.09 18.36
N GLY A 483 -18.63 43.13 19.19
CA GLY A 483 -17.71 44.26 19.03
C GLY A 483 -18.34 45.56 18.51
N ARG A 484 -19.59 45.53 18.01
CA ARG A 484 -20.37 46.74 17.69
C ARG A 484 -21.52 46.98 18.65
N ASP A 485 -22.18 45.92 19.10
CA ASP A 485 -23.33 46.04 19.99
C ASP A 485 -22.87 45.94 21.45
N ARG A 486 -22.84 47.08 22.15
CA ARG A 486 -22.64 47.11 23.61
C ARG A 486 -23.97 46.76 24.29
N PRO A 487 -23.97 45.99 25.40
CA PRO A 487 -25.17 45.81 26.20
C PRO A 487 -25.46 47.12 26.94
N GLY A 488 -26.37 47.94 26.39
CA GLY A 488 -26.78 49.21 26.98
C GLY A 488 -28.01 49.81 26.29
N THR A 489 -29.16 49.67 26.96
CA THR A 489 -30.45 50.39 26.86
C THR A 489 -30.83 51.09 25.55
N ALA A 490 -31.95 50.63 24.97
CA ALA A 490 -32.65 51.27 23.84
C ALA A 490 -33.02 52.74 24.11
N PRO A 491 -32.92 53.65 23.12
CA PRO A 491 -33.62 54.93 23.17
C PRO A 491 -35.07 54.74 22.68
N GLY A 492 -36.00 55.42 23.35
CA GLY A 492 -37.44 55.40 23.04
C GLY A 492 -37.85 56.22 21.84
#